data_AF-A0A537M6M4-F1
#
_entry.id   AF-A0A537M6M4-F1
#
_cell.length_a   1.000
_cell.length_b   1.000
_cell.length_c   1.000
_cell.angle_alpha   90.00
_cell.angle_beta   90.00
_cell.angle_gamma   90.00
#
_symmetry.space_group_name_H-M   'P 1'
#
loop_
_entity.id
_entity.type
_entity.pdbx_description
1 polymer ?
#
loop_
_entity_poly.entity_id
_entity_poly.type
_entity_poly.pdbx_seq_one_letter_code
_entity_poly.pdbx_strand_id
1 'polypeptide(L)' 'FYRLGMSANTAGISLYVMGLEDKKYLTETYGRRLGKASVTGYCIKFRSVENIDMDVLEEVIRFALPADS' A
#
# COMPACT_ATOMS: atom_id res chain seq x y z
N PHE A 1 2.95 -13.48 -12.04
CA PHE A 1 2.97 -13.34 -10.56
C PHE A 1 2.08 -12.18 -10.15
N TYR A 2 1.28 -12.35 -9.11
CA TYR A 2 0.47 -11.25 -8.55
C TYR A 2 1.39 -10.29 -7.79
N ARG A 3 1.31 -9.00 -8.13
CA ARG A 3 2.14 -7.92 -7.53
C ARG A 3 1.36 -7.08 -6.52
N LEU A 4 0.04 -7.18 -6.54
CA LEU A 4 -0.87 -6.41 -5.70
C LEU A 4 -2.05 -7.28 -5.28
N GLY A 5 -2.45 -7.18 -4.02
CA GLY A 5 -3.66 -7.78 -3.48
C GLY A 5 -4.38 -6.81 -2.55
N MET A 6 -5.70 -6.85 -2.51
CA MET A 6 -6.50 -5.99 -1.64
C MET A 6 -7.53 -6.84 -0.87
N SER A 7 -7.65 -6.58 0.42
CA SER A 7 -8.66 -7.22 1.28
C SER A 7 -9.37 -6.17 2.13
N ALA A 8 -10.69 -6.07 1.98
CA ALA A 8 -11.53 -5.32 2.88
C ALA A 8 -11.88 -6.16 4.12
N ASN A 9 -11.83 -5.55 5.30
CA ASN A 9 -12.13 -6.17 6.58
C ASN A 9 -12.92 -5.19 7.48
N THR A 10 -13.45 -5.69 8.61
CA THR A 10 -14.24 -4.88 9.55
C THR A 10 -13.49 -3.69 10.12
N ALA A 11 -12.15 -3.70 10.07
CA ALA A 11 -11.29 -2.62 10.50
C ALA A 11 -10.83 -1.68 9.37
N GLY A 12 -11.27 -1.90 8.11
CA GLY A 12 -10.93 -1.08 6.95
C GLY A 12 -10.40 -1.88 5.75
N ILE A 13 -9.30 -1.43 5.13
CA ILE A 13 -8.73 -2.04 3.91
C ILE A 13 -7.25 -2.36 4.13
N SER A 14 -6.86 -3.58 3.76
CA SER A 14 -5.47 -4.03 3.72
C SER A 14 -5.02 -4.18 2.27
N LEU A 15 -4.02 -3.40 1.88
CA LEU A 15 -3.38 -3.45 0.56
C LEU A 15 -2.03 -4.16 0.68
N TYR A 16 -1.90 -5.29 0.01
CA TYR A 16 -0.71 -6.12 -0.03
C TYR A 16 0.09 -5.82 -1.30
N VAL A 17 1.34 -5.40 -1.12
CA VAL A 17 2.28 -5.17 -2.23
C VAL A 17 3.28 -6.31 -2.21
N MET A 18 3.20 -7.17 -3.22
CA MET A 18 3.97 -8.40 -3.34
C MET A 18 5.11 -8.20 -4.35
N GLY A 19 6.28 -8.77 -4.08
CA GLY A 19 7.44 -8.64 -4.96
C GLY A 19 8.30 -7.40 -4.71
N LEU A 20 8.16 -6.75 -3.56
CA LEU A 20 9.12 -5.76 -3.07
C LEU A 20 10.46 -6.46 -2.75
N GLU A 21 11.52 -6.07 -3.45
CA GLU A 21 12.89 -6.47 -3.08
C GLU A 21 13.27 -5.88 -1.72
N ASP A 22 12.98 -4.59 -1.53
CA ASP A 22 13.19 -3.90 -0.26
C ASP A 22 11.87 -3.74 0.51
N LYS A 23 11.79 -4.40 1.66
CA LYS A 23 10.62 -4.36 2.56
C LYS A 23 10.53 -3.06 3.36
N LYS A 24 11.54 -2.19 3.34
CA LYS A 24 11.49 -0.90 4.04
C LYS A 24 10.96 0.21 3.14
N TYR A 25 11.05 0.05 1.82
CA TYR A 25 10.60 1.01 0.82
C TYR A 25 9.22 1.60 1.11
N LEU A 26 8.23 0.76 1.40
CA LEU A 26 6.88 1.26 1.72
C LEU A 26 6.83 2.12 2.98
N THR A 27 7.58 1.72 4.01
CA THR A 27 7.62 2.42 5.29
C THR A 27 8.40 3.73 5.18
N GLU A 28 9.51 3.74 4.45
CA GLU A 28 10.34 4.93 4.25
C GLU A 28 9.69 5.94 3.30
N THR A 29 9.07 5.47 2.22
CA THR A 29 8.45 6.32 1.20
C THR A 29 7.09 6.85 1.65
N TYR A 30 6.24 5.98 2.19
CA TYR A 30 4.85 6.32 2.50
C TYR A 30 4.56 6.48 3.99
N GLY A 31 5.45 6.03 4.89
CA GLY A 31 5.18 6.04 6.34
C GLY A 31 4.84 7.42 6.91
N ARG A 32 5.46 8.50 6.41
CA ARG A 32 5.09 9.87 6.82
C ARG A 32 3.76 10.34 6.22
N ARG A 33 3.45 9.92 4.98
CA ARG A 33 2.25 10.33 4.24
C ARG A 33 1.00 9.57 4.70
N LEU A 34 1.18 8.35 5.18
CA LEU A 34 0.10 7.45 5.59
C LEU A 34 -0.60 7.89 6.88
N GLY A 35 0.02 8.74 7.71
CA GLY A 35 -0.62 9.38 8.87
C GLY A 35 -1.32 8.39 9.81
N LYS A 36 -2.64 8.20 9.62
CA LYS A 36 -3.49 7.28 10.40
C LYS A 36 -3.48 5.83 9.89
N ALA A 37 -2.96 5.58 8.69
CA ALA A 37 -2.78 4.26 8.13
C ALA A 37 -1.49 3.61 8.68
N SER A 38 -1.53 2.30 8.88
CA SER A 38 -0.39 1.53 9.38
C SER A 38 0.32 0.86 8.22
N VAL A 39 1.61 1.11 8.04
CA VAL A 39 2.43 0.43 7.04
C VAL A 39 3.33 -0.61 7.68
N THR A 40 3.42 -1.74 7.02
CA THR A 40 4.37 -2.81 7.28
C THR A 40 5.11 -3.11 5.99
N GLY A 41 6.18 -3.89 6.04
CA GLY A 41 7.08 -4.03 4.91
C GLY A 41 6.53 -4.68 3.63
N TYR A 42 5.29 -5.15 3.64
CA TYR A 42 4.60 -5.70 2.48
C TYR A 42 3.10 -5.36 2.44
N CYS A 43 2.60 -4.63 3.43
CA CYS A 43 1.16 -4.37 3.59
C CYS A 43 0.90 -2.99 4.17
N ILE A 44 -0.04 -2.28 3.56
CA ILE A 44 -0.55 -1.00 4.01
C ILE A 44 -1.98 -1.24 4.51
N LYS A 45 -2.23 -0.91 5.77
CA LYS A 45 -3.53 -1.05 6.42
C LYS A 45 -4.15 0.32 6.66
N PHE A 46 -5.28 0.56 6.00
CA PHE A 46 -6.13 1.73 6.20
C PHE A 46 -7.25 1.38 7.17
N ARG A 47 -7.48 2.24 8.17
CA ARG A 47 -8.51 2.02 9.23
C ARG A 47 -9.93 2.38 8.79
N SER A 48 -10.08 3.21 7.77
CA SER A 48 -11.36 3.53 7.12
C SER A 48 -11.06 3.95 5.69
N VAL A 49 -12.03 3.76 4.79
CA VAL A 49 -11.99 4.25 3.40
C VAL A 49 -11.78 5.76 3.37
N GLU A 50 -12.34 6.47 4.34
CA GLU A 50 -12.25 7.93 4.48
C GLU A 50 -10.82 8.41 4.81
N ASN A 51 -9.99 7.53 5.39
CA ASN A 51 -8.60 7.83 5.70
C ASN A 51 -7.64 7.35 4.61
N ILE A 52 -8.15 6.90 3.46
CA ILE A 52 -7.32 6.53 2.32
C ILE A 52 -6.87 7.80 1.62
N ASP A 53 -5.58 8.04 1.63
CA ASP A 53 -4.95 9.01 0.76
C ASP A 53 -4.87 8.41 -0.65
N MET A 54 -5.70 8.94 -1.56
CA MET A 54 -5.79 8.45 -2.93
C MET A 54 -4.49 8.66 -3.71
N ASP A 55 -3.70 9.68 -3.36
CA ASP A 55 -2.42 9.97 -4.00
C ASP A 55 -1.40 8.89 -3.64
N VAL A 56 -1.35 8.51 -2.35
CA VAL A 56 -0.52 7.39 -1.90
C VAL A 56 -0.96 6.06 -2.52
N LEU A 57 -2.27 5.83 -2.63
CA LEU A 57 -2.80 4.61 -3.24
C LEU A 57 -2.40 4.52 -4.73
N GLU A 58 -2.54 5.62 -5.47
CA GLU A 58 -2.13 5.69 -6.88
C GLU A 58 -0.63 5.40 -7.04
N GLU A 59 0.22 6.05 -6.24
CA GLU A 59 1.67 5.83 -6.26
C GLU A 59 2.04 4.37 -5.98
N VAL A 60 1.40 3.75 -4.99
CA VAL A 60 1.63 2.34 -4.65
C VAL A 60 1.19 1.42 -5.79
N ILE A 61 0.05 1.71 -6.43
CA ILE A 61 -0.44 0.93 -7.59
C ILE A 61 0.51 1.07 -8.77
N ARG A 62 0.97 2.28 -9.08
CA ARG A 62 1.96 2.55 -10.14
C ARG A 62 3.30 1.88 -9.88
N PHE A 63 3.73 1.85 -8.62
CA PHE A 63 4.96 1.15 -8.23
C PHE A 63 4.83 -0.37 -8.40
N ALA A 64 3.71 -0.94 -7.95
CA ALA A 64 3.51 -2.38 -7.97
C ALA A 64 3.24 -2.92 -9.38
N LEU A 65 2.54 -2.17 -10.23
CA LEU A 65 2.35 -2.52 -11.64
C LEU A 65 3.63 -2.23 -12.43
N PRO A 66 4.19 -3.19 -13.17
CA PRO A 66 5.31 -2.89 -14.06
C PRO A 66 4.81 -1.94 -15.16
N ALA A 67 5.59 -0.89 -15.44
CA ALA A 67 5.45 -0.14 -16.67
C ALA A 67 5.93 -1.03 -17.82
N ASP A 68 5.08 -1.92 -18.30
CA ASP A 68 5.36 -2.75 -19.48
C ASP A 68 4.41 -2.38 -20.60
N SER A 69 4.92 -1.52 -21.47
CA SER A 69 4.88 -1.71 -22.92
C SER A 69 6.27 -1.40 -23.45
#